data_AF-A0A848BBQ0-F1
#
_entry.id   AF-A0A848BBQ0-F1
#
_cell.length_a   1.000
_cell.length_b   1.000
_cell.length_c   1.000
_cell.angle_alpha   90.00
_cell.angle_beta   90.00
_cell.angle_gamma   90.00
#
_symmetry.space_group_name_H-M   'P 1'
#
loop_
_entity.id
_entity.type
_entity.pdbx_description
1 polymer ?
#
loop_
_entity_poly.entity_id
_entity_poly.type
_entity_poly.pdbx_seq_one_letter_code
_entity_poly.pdbx_strand_id
1 'polypeptide(L)'
;MVNVKQNTGGITGMAEKAGNAASGVASGMLMNTSMQMAGAAGIGFGIYDAIKSYADFEKEMSAVKAISGATGAEFDMLTEKARQMGADTKFSATESAQAFEYMAMAGWKTDDMMNGIEGVMNLAAASGEDLGRVSD
;
A
#
# COMPACT_ATOMS: atom_id res chain seq x y z
N MET A 1 36.33 53.28 7.45
CA MET A 1 36.43 52.06 8.28
C MET A 1 35.08 51.36 8.21
N VAL A 2 35.06 50.14 7.67
CA VAL A 2 33.83 49.36 7.41
C VAL A 2 33.36 48.70 8.70
N ASN A 3 32.15 49.06 9.16
CA ASN A 3 31.49 48.43 10.30
C ASN A 3 30.66 47.24 9.79
N VAL A 4 31.30 46.07 9.64
CA VAL A 4 30.64 44.79 9.33
C VAL A 4 30.49 43.99 10.62
N LYS A 5 29.44 44.27 11.41
CA LYS A 5 29.10 43.45 12.60
C LYS A 5 27.61 43.14 12.81
N GLN A 6 26.72 43.37 11.85
CA GLN A 6 25.27 43.16 12.10
C GLN A 6 24.50 42.44 10.98
N ASN A 7 25.12 41.51 10.25
CA ASN A 7 24.35 40.66 9.31
C ASN A 7 24.46 39.14 9.56
N THR A 8 24.75 38.73 10.80
CA THR A 8 24.80 37.32 11.22
C THR A 8 23.70 36.99 12.25
N GLY A 9 22.54 37.68 12.16
CA GLY A 9 21.38 37.43 13.03
C GLY A 9 20.23 36.69 12.34
N GLY A 10 20.08 36.82 11.01
CA GLY A 10 18.96 36.23 10.27
C GLY A 10 19.07 34.72 10.03
N ILE A 11 20.30 34.20 9.87
CA ILE A 11 20.53 32.77 9.58
C ILE A 11 20.56 31.94 10.88
N THR A 12 21.07 32.50 11.99
CA THR A 12 21.09 31.85 13.30
C THR A 12 19.67 31.64 13.86
N GLY A 13 18.78 32.63 13.73
CA GLY A 13 17.39 32.50 14.16
C GLY A 13 16.55 31.54 13.29
N MET A 14 16.90 31.39 12.01
CA MET A 14 16.26 30.40 11.12
C MET A 14 16.79 28.98 11.40
N ALA A 15 18.07 28.83 11.75
CA ALA A 15 18.66 27.56 12.17
C ALA A 15 18.14 27.11 13.55
N GLU A 16 17.92 28.04 14.50
CA GLU A 16 17.27 27.73 15.79
C GLU A 16 15.77 27.42 15.63
N LYS A 17 15.03 28.10 14.73
CA LYS A 17 13.63 27.75 14.41
C LYS A 17 13.51 26.44 13.64
N ALA A 18 14.44 26.14 12.73
CA ALA A 18 14.47 24.86 12.02
C ALA A 18 14.91 23.72 12.94
N GLY A 19 15.86 23.96 13.86
CA GLY A 19 16.27 23.00 14.88
C GLY A 19 15.18 22.69 15.90
N ASN A 20 14.37 23.68 16.29
CA ASN A 20 13.21 23.49 17.16
C ASN A 20 11.98 22.95 16.43
N ALA A 21 11.75 23.27 15.15
CA ALA A 21 10.69 22.66 14.37
C ALA A 21 11.02 21.20 14.04
N ALA A 22 12.27 20.89 13.67
CA ALA A 22 12.74 19.53 13.45
C ALA A 22 12.79 18.72 14.76
N SER A 23 13.20 19.31 15.90
CA SER A 23 13.05 18.67 17.21
C SER A 23 11.58 18.58 17.63
N GLY A 24 10.70 19.49 17.23
CA GLY A 24 9.27 19.45 17.55
C GLY A 24 8.50 18.41 16.75
N VAL A 25 8.85 18.18 15.48
CA VAL A 25 8.29 17.07 14.68
C VAL A 25 9.01 15.75 14.92
N ALA A 26 10.32 15.73 15.22
CA ALA A 26 11.02 14.50 15.58
C ALA A 26 10.70 14.07 17.02
N SER A 27 10.56 14.99 17.98
CA SER A 27 10.12 14.70 19.35
C SER A 27 8.59 14.57 19.43
N GLY A 28 7.83 15.27 18.59
CA GLY A 28 6.38 15.04 18.44
C GLY A 28 6.06 13.72 17.76
N MET A 29 6.85 13.29 16.76
CA MET A 29 6.75 11.97 16.16
C MET A 29 7.44 10.91 17.00
N LEU A 30 8.47 11.17 17.82
CA LEU A 30 9.05 10.18 18.75
C LEU A 30 8.23 10.04 20.04
N MET A 31 7.59 11.10 20.55
CA MET A 31 6.62 10.99 21.63
C MET A 31 5.28 10.44 21.14
N ASN A 32 4.82 10.80 19.94
CA ASN A 32 3.65 10.16 19.34
C ASN A 32 3.97 8.76 18.79
N THR A 33 5.21 8.42 18.42
CA THR A 33 5.57 7.04 18.07
C THR A 33 5.86 6.22 19.31
N SER A 34 6.47 6.75 20.38
CA SER A 34 6.60 5.99 21.64
C SER A 34 5.26 5.82 22.37
N MET A 35 4.32 6.77 22.22
CA MET A 35 2.97 6.66 22.76
C MET A 35 1.94 6.03 21.80
N GLN A 36 2.13 6.08 20.47
CA GLN A 36 1.42 5.19 19.51
C GLN A 36 2.00 3.79 19.53
N MET A 37 3.27 3.57 19.89
CA MET A 37 3.83 2.23 20.11
C MET A 37 3.37 1.68 21.46
N ALA A 38 3.23 2.53 22.49
CA ALA A 38 2.55 2.15 23.73
C ALA A 38 1.04 1.95 23.55
N GLY A 39 0.40 2.68 22.62
CA GLY A 39 -0.98 2.45 22.19
C GLY A 39 -1.14 1.23 21.29
N ALA A 40 -0.14 0.89 20.48
CA ALA A 40 -0.08 -0.30 19.63
C ALA A 40 0.22 -1.58 20.43
N ALA A 41 0.60 -1.47 21.71
CA ALA A 41 0.63 -2.63 22.61
C ALA A 41 -0.79 -3.12 22.99
N GLY A 42 -1.82 -2.29 22.80
CA GLY A 42 -3.23 -2.64 23.03
C GLY A 42 -4.03 -2.91 21.75
N ILE A 43 -3.41 -2.73 20.58
CA ILE A 43 -4.02 -3.03 19.30
C ILE A 43 -3.56 -4.43 18.90
N GLY A 44 -4.37 -5.42 19.26
CA GLY A 44 -4.07 -6.84 19.14
C GLY A 44 -3.57 -7.28 17.77
N PHE A 45 -3.00 -8.48 17.77
CA PHE A 45 -2.40 -9.24 16.66
C PHE A 45 -3.02 -9.06 15.25
N GLY A 46 -4.28 -8.62 15.12
CA GLY A 46 -4.95 -8.37 13.84
C GLY A 46 -4.63 -7.05 13.11
N ILE A 47 -4.20 -5.97 13.78
CA ILE A 47 -3.93 -4.71 13.07
C ILE A 47 -2.54 -4.72 12.40
N TYR A 48 -1.57 -5.40 13.00
CA TYR A 48 -0.27 -5.59 12.36
C TYR A 48 -0.41 -6.37 11.04
N ASP A 49 -1.20 -7.46 11.06
CA ASP A 49 -1.47 -8.27 9.88
C ASP A 49 -2.30 -7.52 8.84
N ALA A 50 -3.27 -6.70 9.25
CA ALA A 50 -4.05 -5.87 8.33
C ALA A 50 -3.18 -4.78 7.64
N ILE A 51 -2.32 -4.09 8.39
CA ILE A 51 -1.40 -3.09 7.83
C ILE A 51 -0.40 -3.77 6.88
N LYS A 52 0.11 -4.94 7.28
CA LYS A 52 1.04 -5.70 6.44
C LYS A 52 0.38 -6.18 5.16
N SER A 53 -0.83 -6.75 5.24
CA SER A 53 -1.60 -7.18 4.08
C SER A 53 -1.93 -6.01 3.14
N TYR A 54 -2.25 -4.83 3.69
CA TYR A 54 -2.42 -3.62 2.90
C TYR A 54 -1.13 -3.19 2.19
N ALA A 55 0.00 -3.19 2.91
CA ALA A 55 1.31 -2.85 2.34
C ALA A 55 1.75 -3.85 1.26
N ASP A 56 1.49 -5.14 1.47
CA ASP A 56 1.77 -6.20 0.50
C ASP A 56 0.87 -6.04 -0.74
N PHE A 57 -0.41 -5.71 -0.57
CA PHE A 57 -1.32 -5.38 -1.67
C PHE A 57 -0.84 -4.18 -2.50
N GLU A 58 -0.44 -3.08 -1.85
CA GLU A 58 0.06 -1.91 -2.59
C GLU A 58 1.36 -2.22 -3.34
N LYS A 59 2.23 -3.05 -2.74
CA LYS A 59 3.47 -3.48 -3.38
C LYS A 59 3.19 -4.31 -4.62
N GLU A 60 2.27 -5.28 -4.53
CA GLU A 60 1.80 -6.08 -5.67
C GLU A 60 1.20 -5.19 -6.76
N MET A 61 0.28 -4.29 -6.40
CA MET A 61 -0.32 -3.37 -7.35
C MET A 61 0.74 -2.45 -8.00
N SER A 62 1.80 -2.06 -7.28
CA SER A 62 2.91 -1.33 -7.87
C SER A 62 3.65 -2.15 -8.94
N ALA A 63 3.77 -3.47 -8.79
CA ALA A 63 4.31 -4.35 -9.82
C ALA A 63 3.36 -4.45 -11.02
N VAL A 64 2.06 -4.67 -10.77
CA VAL A 64 1.01 -4.65 -11.81
C VAL A 64 1.07 -3.36 -12.61
N LYS A 65 1.19 -2.21 -11.94
CA LYS A 65 1.32 -0.90 -12.59
C LYS A 65 2.53 -0.81 -13.50
N ALA A 66 3.68 -1.30 -13.02
CA ALA A 66 4.93 -1.27 -13.76
C ALA A 66 4.90 -2.19 -14.99
N ILE A 67 4.23 -3.34 -14.89
CA ILE A 67 4.18 -4.35 -15.95
C ILE A 67 3.07 -4.03 -16.97
N SER A 68 1.86 -3.72 -16.49
CA SER A 68 0.72 -3.38 -17.34
C SER A 68 0.87 -2.01 -18.03
N GLY A 69 1.66 -1.11 -17.44
CA GLY A 69 1.75 0.28 -17.89
C GLY A 69 0.49 1.11 -17.61
N ALA A 70 -0.49 0.58 -16.87
CA ALA A 70 -1.71 1.28 -16.53
C ALA A 70 -1.41 2.50 -15.63
N THR A 71 -2.05 3.64 -15.90
CA THR A 71 -1.85 4.86 -15.10
C THR A 71 -3.15 5.59 -14.80
N GLY A 72 -3.17 6.38 -13.73
CA GLY A 72 -4.35 7.16 -13.32
C GLY A 72 -5.59 6.27 -13.17
N ALA A 73 -6.66 6.62 -13.89
CA ALA A 73 -7.95 5.95 -13.81
C ALA A 73 -7.90 4.45 -14.16
N GLU A 74 -7.06 4.02 -15.11
CA GLU A 74 -6.95 2.60 -15.48
C GLU A 74 -6.37 1.77 -14.35
N PHE A 75 -5.37 2.31 -13.67
CA PHE A 75 -4.77 1.67 -12.51
C PHE A 75 -5.71 1.64 -11.32
N ASP A 76 -6.46 2.72 -11.10
CA ASP A 76 -7.47 2.77 -10.04
C ASP A 76 -8.59 1.74 -10.28
N MET A 77 -9.00 1.56 -11.54
CA MET A 77 -9.96 0.52 -11.93
C MET A 77 -9.42 -0.89 -11.67
N LEU A 78 -8.17 -1.18 -12.02
CA LEU A 78 -7.53 -2.47 -11.72
C LEU A 78 -7.43 -2.71 -10.21
N THR A 79 -7.07 -1.68 -9.45
CA THR A 79 -6.95 -1.75 -7.99
C THR A 79 -8.29 -2.05 -7.34
N GLU A 80 -9.34 -1.34 -7.76
CA GLU A 80 -10.69 -1.55 -7.26
C GLU A 80 -11.19 -2.94 -7.64
N LYS A 81 -10.92 -3.38 -8.88
CA LYS A 81 -11.27 -4.73 -9.32
C LYS A 81 -10.56 -5.80 -8.50
N ALA A 82 -9.27 -5.63 -8.20
CA ALA A 82 -8.53 -6.57 -7.35
C ALA A 82 -9.12 -6.65 -5.94
N ARG A 83 -9.55 -5.51 -5.37
CA ARG A 83 -10.27 -5.51 -4.08
C ARG A 83 -11.62 -6.19 -4.16
N GLN A 84 -12.39 -5.89 -5.20
CA GLN A 84 -13.70 -6.50 -5.43
C GLN A 84 -13.54 -8.02 -5.58
N MET A 85 -12.61 -8.49 -6.39
CA MET A 85 -12.33 -9.91 -6.56
C MET A 85 -11.85 -10.54 -5.24
N GLY A 86 -11.06 -9.83 -4.45
CA GLY A 86 -10.65 -10.27 -3.13
C GLY A 86 -11.78 -10.35 -2.09
N ALA A 87 -12.90 -9.68 -2.35
CA ALA A 87 -14.09 -9.68 -1.50
C ALA A 87 -15.16 -10.67 -2.00
N ASP A 88 -15.32 -10.78 -3.32
CA ASP A 88 -16.34 -11.58 -3.98
C ASP A 88 -15.88 -13.03 -4.20
N THR A 89 -14.57 -13.28 -4.18
CA THR A 89 -14.00 -14.62 -4.30
C THR A 89 -13.37 -15.09 -2.99
N LYS A 90 -12.82 -16.30 -3.04
CA LYS A 90 -12.21 -17.00 -1.91
C LYS A 90 -10.76 -16.56 -1.71
N PHE A 91 -10.22 -15.80 -2.66
CA PHE A 91 -8.88 -15.25 -2.66
C PHE A 91 -8.87 -13.88 -2.02
N SER A 92 -7.74 -13.47 -1.46
CA SER A 92 -7.50 -12.13 -0.94
C SER A 92 -7.30 -11.10 -2.06
N ALA A 93 -7.40 -9.82 -1.72
CA ALA A 93 -7.10 -8.73 -2.65
C ALA A 93 -5.65 -8.81 -3.16
N THR A 94 -4.70 -9.23 -2.32
CA THR A 94 -3.29 -9.42 -2.69
C THR A 94 -3.12 -10.56 -3.70
N GLU A 95 -3.81 -11.69 -3.51
CA GLU A 95 -3.82 -12.79 -4.49
C GLU A 95 -4.47 -12.39 -5.82
N SER A 96 -5.50 -11.54 -5.76
CA SER A 96 -6.14 -10.96 -6.95
C SER A 96 -5.17 -10.03 -7.70
N ALA A 97 -4.40 -9.22 -6.96
CA ALA A 97 -3.35 -8.37 -7.55
C ALA A 97 -2.24 -9.19 -8.22
N GLN A 98 -1.82 -10.31 -7.61
CA GLN A 98 -0.87 -11.25 -8.22
C GLN A 98 -1.43 -11.85 -9.51
N ALA A 99 -2.71 -12.22 -9.53
CA ALA A 99 -3.34 -12.71 -10.76
C ALA A 99 -3.30 -11.65 -11.87
N PHE A 100 -3.54 -10.38 -11.56
CA PHE A 100 -3.34 -9.28 -12.51
C PHE A 100 -1.89 -9.11 -12.93
N GLU A 101 -0.93 -9.31 -12.02
CA GLU A 101 0.50 -9.27 -12.35
C GLU A 101 0.83 -10.33 -13.39
N TYR A 102 0.39 -11.56 -13.19
CA TYR A 102 0.57 -12.66 -14.13
C TYR A 102 -0.12 -12.41 -15.48
N MET A 103 -1.33 -11.86 -15.47
CA MET A 103 -2.03 -11.51 -16.71
C MET A 103 -1.30 -10.38 -17.46
N ALA A 104 -0.80 -9.36 -16.76
CA ALA A 104 -0.01 -8.29 -17.33
C ALA A 104 1.32 -8.81 -17.90
N MET A 105 1.99 -9.74 -17.20
CA MET A 105 3.20 -10.42 -17.68
C MET A 105 2.92 -11.27 -18.93
N ALA A 106 1.73 -11.88 -19.01
CA ALA A 106 1.27 -12.61 -20.19
C ALA A 106 0.93 -11.67 -21.38
N GLY A 107 1.05 -10.35 -21.21
CA GLY A 107 0.82 -9.34 -22.24
C GLY A 107 -0.64 -8.94 -22.39
N TRP A 108 -1.50 -9.24 -21.40
CA TRP A 108 -2.90 -8.82 -21.44
C TRP A 108 -3.01 -7.32 -21.22
N LYS A 109 -3.92 -6.68 -21.94
CA LYS A 109 -4.23 -5.25 -21.73
C LYS A 109 -5.09 -5.07 -20.50
N THR A 110 -5.08 -3.86 -19.93
CA THR A 110 -5.91 -3.48 -18.79
C THR A 110 -7.38 -3.85 -18.97
N ASP A 111 -7.98 -3.53 -20.12
CA ASP A 111 -9.37 -3.88 -20.41
C ASP A 111 -9.61 -5.40 -20.47
N ASP A 112 -8.69 -6.16 -21.08
CA ASP A 112 -8.79 -7.62 -21.19
C ASP A 112 -8.67 -8.27 -19.81
N MET A 113 -7.77 -7.74 -18.97
CA MET A 113 -7.61 -8.16 -17.58
C MET A 113 -8.88 -7.90 -16.78
N MET A 114 -9.46 -6.70 -16.86
CA MET A 114 -10.68 -6.34 -16.14
C MET A 114 -11.88 -7.25 -16.47
N ASN A 115 -12.00 -7.67 -17.73
CA ASN A 115 -13.08 -8.57 -18.17
C ASN A 115 -12.76 -10.05 -17.94
N GLY A 116 -11.48 -10.44 -18.02
CA GLY A 116 -11.04 -11.83 -17.96
C GLY A 116 -10.77 -12.35 -16.54
N ILE A 117 -10.39 -11.47 -15.61
CA ILE A 117 -9.98 -11.84 -14.26
C ILE A 117 -11.06 -12.64 -13.51
N GLU A 118 -12.33 -12.28 -13.67
CA GLU A 118 -13.45 -13.00 -13.07
C GLU A 118 -13.50 -14.45 -13.54
N GLY A 119 -13.34 -14.68 -14.84
CA GLY A 119 -13.31 -16.02 -15.41
C GLY A 119 -12.11 -16.82 -14.89
N VAL A 120 -10.93 -16.21 -14.88
CA VAL A 120 -9.69 -16.85 -14.39
C VAL A 120 -9.79 -17.20 -12.90
N MET A 121 -10.27 -16.28 -12.07
CA MET A 121 -10.40 -16.49 -10.63
C MET A 121 -11.54 -17.44 -10.29
N ASN A 122 -12.67 -17.40 -10.99
CA ASN A 122 -13.74 -18.39 -10.82
C ASN A 122 -13.28 -19.79 -11.24
N LEU A 123 -12.50 -19.92 -12.32
CA LEU A 123 -11.89 -21.18 -12.72
C LEU A 123 -10.87 -21.67 -11.68
N ALA A 124 -10.03 -20.77 -11.15
CA ALA A 124 -9.09 -21.10 -10.09
C ALA A 124 -9.82 -21.53 -8.80
N ALA A 125 -10.90 -20.83 -8.44
CA ALA A 125 -11.74 -21.15 -7.28
C ALA A 125 -12.50 -22.47 -7.46
N ALA A 126 -13.02 -22.75 -8.66
CA ALA A 126 -13.68 -24.01 -8.99
C ALA A 126 -12.69 -25.18 -9.06
N SER A 127 -11.45 -24.92 -9.52
CA SER A 127 -10.39 -25.93 -9.56
C SER A 127 -9.78 -26.21 -8.17
N GLY A 128 -9.93 -25.27 -7.22
CA GLY A 128 -9.32 -25.33 -5.88
C GLY A 128 -10.28 -25.53 -4.71
N GLU A 129 -11.60 -25.46 -4.91
CA GLU A 129 -12.60 -25.61 -3.83
C GLU A 129 -13.85 -26.36 -4.30
N ASP A 130 -13.68 -27.65 -4.60
CA ASP A 130 -14.77 -28.64 -4.56
C ASP A 130 -14.32 -29.95 -3.89
N LEU A 131 -13.29 -29.87 -3.04
CA LEU A 131 -12.77 -31.02 -2.26
C LEU A 131 -12.98 -30.91 -0.75
N GLY A 132 -13.43 -29.75 -0.23
CA GLY A 132 -13.64 -29.51 1.21
C GLY A 132 -15.08 -29.70 1.72
N ARG A 133 -16.05 -29.96 0.82
CA ARG A 133 -17.47 -30.17 1.18
C ARG A 133 -17.97 -31.60 0.96
N VAL A 134 -17.08 -32.54 0.66
CA VAL A 134 -17.41 -33.97 0.43
C VAL A 134 -16.95 -34.90 1.58
N SER A 135 -16.55 -34.34 2.72
CA SER A 135 -16.24 -35.15 3.92
C SER A 135 -16.52 -34.26 5.14
N ASP A 136 -17.62 -34.36 5.90
CA ASP A 136 -18.23 -35.54 6.54
C ASP A 136 -17.25 -36.66 6.90
#